data_AF-A0A1F8B3J3-F1
#
_entry.id   AF-A0A1F8B3J3-F1
#
_cell.length_a   1.000
_cell.length_b   1.000
_cell.length_c   1.000
_cell.angle_alpha   90.00
_cell.angle_beta   90.00
_cell.angle_gamma   90.00
#
_symmetry.space_group_name_H-M   'P 1'
#
loop_
_entity.id
_entity.type
_entity.pdbx_description
1 polymer ?
#
loop_
_entity_poly.entity_id
_entity_poly.type
_entity_poly.pdbx_seq_one_letter_code
_entity_poly.pdbx_strand_id
1 'polypeptide(L)'
;MRQLLKVNLTRRFNFTVLIAIFLFSFLWFMDASLVRAASSPTFPSCQATIFEKPGDWAHYENGSHEILGLGRQEGKDDVYSLVSGNFLQCFCPLEGTAGIQTNWWNIERADITEAETDALIFQGWTFIDNASSWNLFPETYLARNVEFSCNEPEPSPTPTVTLTPTPTVTVTPTPTVTPTPGPEPEKPHCVGLSASPTEGTASLTVRFTGSGFDKNGPILEYEFDFGDSSGFQPQIWKQKEAEAGHRYEYAGTFVASLKVKDQGGTWRDGGGDCRKTIVVRGRPQVLTASTPSQLPAAGTGVISLLGIVPVGYYIYKRFRLE
;
A
#
# COMPACT_ATOMS: atom_id res chain seq x y z
N MET A 1 -95.94 -14.62 44.61
CA MET A 1 -96.24 -14.48 43.18
C MET A 1 -95.18 -13.55 42.57
N ARG A 2 -94.22 -14.10 41.78
CA ARG A 2 -93.22 -13.41 40.91
C ARG A 2 -92.25 -12.41 41.62
N GLN A 3 -90.96 -12.32 41.35
CA GLN A 3 -90.18 -12.62 40.14
C GLN A 3 -88.68 -12.77 40.49
N LEU A 4 -88.00 -13.64 39.75
CA LEU A 4 -86.55 -13.86 39.78
C LEU A 4 -85.77 -12.61 39.37
N LEU A 5 -84.78 -12.18 40.16
CA LEU A 5 -83.69 -11.35 39.66
C LEU A 5 -82.53 -12.24 39.22
N LYS A 6 -82.34 -12.34 37.91
CA LYS A 6 -81.16 -12.92 37.28
C LYS A 6 -79.96 -12.01 37.54
N VAL A 7 -78.97 -12.50 38.29
CA VAL A 7 -77.64 -11.89 38.36
C VAL A 7 -76.92 -12.22 37.04
N ASN A 8 -76.94 -11.29 36.11
CA ASN A 8 -76.14 -11.37 34.88
C ASN A 8 -74.70 -10.98 35.23
N LEU A 9 -73.84 -12.00 35.35
CA LEU A 9 -72.40 -11.83 35.53
C LEU A 9 -71.76 -11.48 34.18
N THR A 10 -72.03 -10.29 33.64
CA THR A 10 -71.31 -9.77 32.49
C THR A 10 -70.02 -9.12 32.99
N ARG A 11 -68.98 -9.93 33.17
CA ARG A 11 -67.60 -9.45 33.34
C ARG A 11 -67.22 -8.75 32.03
N ARG A 12 -67.54 -7.46 31.91
CA ARG A 12 -66.99 -6.60 30.87
C ARG A 12 -65.49 -6.51 31.13
N PHE A 13 -64.75 -7.42 30.50
CA PHE A 13 -63.31 -7.35 30.44
C PHE A 13 -63.00 -6.05 29.68
N ASN A 14 -62.65 -5.00 30.43
CA ASN A 14 -62.42 -3.67 29.88
C ASN A 14 -61.19 -3.72 28.98
N PHE A 15 -61.43 -3.99 27.69
CA PHE A 15 -60.43 -4.04 26.62
C PHE A 15 -59.59 -2.76 26.58
N THR A 16 -60.20 -1.63 26.97
CA THR A 16 -59.56 -0.33 27.15
C THR A 16 -58.47 -0.31 28.23
N VAL A 17 -58.63 -1.05 29.33
CA VAL A 17 -57.62 -1.11 30.40
C VAL A 17 -56.42 -1.95 29.96
N LEU A 18 -56.64 -3.04 29.21
CA LEU A 18 -55.56 -3.84 28.63
C LEU A 18 -54.80 -3.10 27.54
N ILE A 19 -55.48 -2.37 26.66
CA ILE A 19 -54.84 -1.52 25.65
C ILE A 19 -54.02 -0.41 26.33
N ALA A 20 -54.55 0.21 27.39
CA ALA A 20 -53.84 1.24 28.14
C ALA A 20 -52.59 0.68 28.85
N ILE A 21 -52.67 -0.49 29.47
CA ILE A 21 -51.51 -1.15 30.10
C ILE A 21 -50.49 -1.56 29.02
N PHE A 22 -50.93 -2.08 27.88
CA PHE A 22 -50.05 -2.48 26.78
C PHE A 22 -49.33 -1.26 26.17
N LEU A 23 -50.04 -0.15 25.93
CA LEU A 23 -49.46 1.11 25.45
C LEU A 23 -48.53 1.75 26.49
N PHE A 24 -48.86 1.68 27.78
CA PHE A 24 -48.01 2.20 28.85
C PHE A 24 -46.75 1.34 29.05
N SER A 25 -46.85 0.00 28.93
CA SER A 25 -45.66 -0.86 28.89
C SER A 25 -44.83 -0.64 27.63
N PHE A 26 -45.46 -0.41 26.46
CA PHE A 26 -44.74 -0.14 25.22
C PHE A 26 -43.96 1.18 25.28
N LEU A 27 -44.47 2.17 26.01
CA LEU A 27 -43.80 3.45 26.26
C LEU A 27 -42.68 3.38 27.32
N TRP A 28 -42.65 2.33 28.16
CA TRP A 28 -41.54 2.08 29.10
C TRP A 28 -40.41 1.24 28.52
N PHE A 29 -40.64 0.54 27.40
CA PHE A 29 -39.61 -0.21 26.67
C PHE A 29 -38.96 0.58 25.53
N MET A 30 -39.46 1.78 25.22
CA MET A 30 -38.80 2.70 24.30
C MET A 30 -37.81 3.55 25.10
N ASP A 31 -36.72 2.91 25.55
CA ASP A 31 -35.54 3.65 25.97
C ASP A 31 -35.02 4.36 24.72
N ALA A 32 -35.38 5.63 24.57
CA ALA A 32 -34.86 6.49 23.53
C ALA A 32 -33.43 6.85 23.92
N SER A 33 -32.53 5.86 23.81
CA SER A 33 -31.11 6.08 23.90
C SER A 33 -30.78 7.15 22.85
N LEU A 34 -30.39 8.33 23.30
CA LEU A 34 -29.80 9.34 22.43
C LEU A 34 -28.51 8.72 21.90
N VAL A 35 -28.56 8.15 20.69
CA VAL A 35 -27.36 7.73 19.97
C VAL A 35 -26.55 8.99 19.77
N ARG A 36 -25.43 9.10 20.50
CA ARG A 36 -24.50 10.19 20.30
C ARG A 36 -24.00 10.03 18.86
N ALA A 37 -24.19 11.04 18.03
CA ALA A 37 -23.67 11.01 16.67
C ALA A 37 -22.14 10.92 16.78
N ALA A 38 -21.58 9.73 16.52
CA ALA A 38 -20.14 9.55 16.47
C ALA A 38 -19.59 10.42 15.33
N SER A 39 -18.79 11.42 15.68
CA SER A 39 -18.05 12.20 14.70
C SER A 39 -16.84 11.40 14.26
N SER A 40 -16.69 11.15 12.96
CA SER A 40 -15.48 10.53 12.40
C SER A 40 -14.24 11.36 12.74
N PRO A 41 -13.10 10.71 13.06
CA PRO A 41 -11.86 11.40 13.35
C PRO A 41 -11.34 12.08 12.07
N THR A 42 -10.53 13.11 12.25
CA THR A 42 -9.85 13.75 11.14
C THR A 42 -8.59 12.96 10.78
N PHE A 43 -8.49 12.54 9.51
CA PHE A 43 -7.28 11.92 8.96
C PHE A 43 -6.43 12.96 8.21
N PRO A 44 -5.10 12.81 8.19
CA PRO A 44 -4.27 13.56 7.25
C PRO A 44 -4.64 13.23 5.80
N SER A 45 -4.29 14.13 4.88
CA SER A 45 -4.53 13.93 3.44
C SER A 45 -3.29 13.35 2.76
N CYS A 46 -3.50 12.37 1.89
CA CYS A 46 -2.45 11.80 1.05
C CYS A 46 -1.72 12.86 0.23
N GLN A 47 -2.43 13.87 -0.30
CA GLN A 47 -1.84 14.97 -1.07
C GLN A 47 -0.73 15.71 -0.31
N ALA A 48 -0.85 15.81 1.01
CA ALA A 48 0.12 16.51 1.86
C ALA A 48 1.22 15.60 2.42
N THR A 49 1.20 14.29 2.12
CA THR A 49 2.10 13.33 2.79
C THR A 49 2.83 12.40 1.83
N ILE A 50 2.18 11.94 0.76
CA ILE A 50 2.72 10.90 -0.14
C ILE A 50 3.96 11.34 -0.94
N PHE A 51 4.10 12.64 -1.20
CA PHE A 51 5.22 13.21 -1.95
C PHE A 51 6.36 13.71 -1.07
N GLU A 52 6.15 13.81 0.25
CA GLU A 52 7.17 14.34 1.16
C GLU A 52 8.14 13.24 1.62
N LYS A 53 7.60 12.04 1.91
CA LYS A 53 8.38 10.91 2.41
C LYS A 53 7.68 9.58 2.13
N PRO A 54 8.43 8.47 1.95
CA PRO A 54 7.87 7.12 1.92
C PRO A 54 7.00 6.80 3.15
N GLY A 55 6.00 5.95 2.97
CA GLY A 55 5.22 5.37 4.07
C GLY A 55 6.10 4.66 5.09
N ASP A 56 5.87 4.92 6.38
CA ASP A 56 6.64 4.35 7.49
C ASP A 56 6.20 2.93 7.85
N TRP A 57 4.96 2.55 7.50
CA TRP A 57 4.46 1.18 7.66
C TRP A 57 4.76 0.32 6.44
N ALA A 58 4.47 0.86 5.25
CA ALA A 58 4.79 0.22 3.99
C ALA A 58 4.99 1.27 2.90
N HIS A 59 5.86 0.96 1.95
CA HIS A 59 6.15 1.83 0.80
C HIS A 59 6.45 0.97 -0.41
N TYR A 60 5.73 1.23 -1.49
CA TYR A 60 5.87 0.54 -2.75
C TYR A 60 5.79 1.54 -3.89
N GLU A 61 6.89 1.77 -4.61
CA GLU A 61 6.88 2.63 -5.81
C GLU A 61 6.09 2.04 -6.99
N ASN A 62 5.79 0.74 -6.92
CA ASN A 62 4.91 0.02 -7.83
C ASN A 62 4.51 -1.33 -7.21
N GLY A 63 3.44 -1.92 -7.74
CA GLY A 63 3.01 -3.26 -7.43
C GLY A 63 1.51 -3.42 -7.55
N SER A 64 1.05 -4.63 -7.24
CA SER A 64 -0.35 -4.99 -7.20
C SER A 64 -0.84 -4.93 -5.76
N HIS A 65 -1.65 -3.92 -5.44
CA HIS A 65 -2.10 -3.56 -4.11
C HIS A 65 -3.59 -3.83 -3.96
N GLU A 66 -4.00 -4.40 -2.83
CA GLU A 66 -5.41 -4.52 -2.54
C GLU A 66 -5.92 -3.18 -2.02
N ILE A 67 -7.05 -2.71 -2.57
CA ILE A 67 -7.72 -1.49 -2.16
C ILE A 67 -9.14 -1.85 -1.73
N LEU A 68 -9.51 -1.44 -0.52
CA LEU A 68 -10.78 -1.84 0.09
C LEU A 68 -11.96 -1.49 -0.81
N GLY A 69 -12.79 -2.50 -1.13
CA GLY A 69 -13.96 -2.33 -1.99
C GLY A 69 -13.68 -2.14 -3.49
N LEU A 70 -12.41 -1.97 -3.89
CA LEU A 70 -11.98 -1.85 -5.29
C LEU A 70 -11.16 -3.06 -5.76
N GLY A 71 -10.84 -3.98 -4.86
CA GLY A 71 -10.05 -5.17 -5.17
C GLY A 71 -8.60 -4.82 -5.47
N ARG A 72 -7.94 -5.66 -6.26
CA ARG A 72 -6.51 -5.52 -6.55
C ARG A 72 -6.27 -4.51 -7.67
N GLN A 73 -5.43 -3.52 -7.43
CA GLN A 73 -5.09 -2.41 -8.31
C GLN A 73 -3.58 -2.34 -8.52
N GLU A 74 -3.13 -1.92 -9.70
CA GLU A 74 -1.70 -1.78 -10.00
C GLU A 74 -1.27 -0.32 -9.84
N GLY A 75 -0.22 -0.05 -9.09
CA GLY A 75 0.23 1.32 -8.83
C GLY A 75 1.25 1.44 -7.70
N LYS A 76 1.53 2.69 -7.33
CA LYS A 76 2.31 3.05 -6.14
C LYS A 76 1.40 3.02 -4.91
N ASP A 77 1.91 2.53 -3.79
CA ASP A 77 1.15 2.44 -2.54
C ASP A 77 2.03 2.78 -1.34
N ASP A 78 1.61 3.77 -0.57
CA ASP A 78 2.25 4.17 0.68
C ASP A 78 1.27 4.01 1.84
N VAL A 79 1.73 3.36 2.91
CA VAL A 79 0.95 3.18 4.14
C VAL A 79 1.68 3.87 5.28
N TYR A 80 0.97 4.78 5.93
CA TYR A 80 1.44 5.54 7.07
C TYR A 80 0.79 5.05 8.35
N SER A 81 1.61 4.76 9.36
CA SER A 81 1.15 4.53 10.71
C SER A 81 0.77 5.85 11.38
N LEU A 82 -0.40 5.88 12.01
CA LEU A 82 -0.91 7.05 12.72
C LEU A 82 -1.07 6.75 14.22
N VAL A 83 -1.37 7.80 14.98
CA VAL A 83 -1.69 7.68 16.40
C VAL A 83 -2.87 6.75 16.65
N SER A 84 -2.91 6.15 17.83
CA SER A 84 -3.98 5.25 18.26
C SER A 84 -4.18 4.00 17.39
N GLY A 85 -3.17 3.60 16.61
CA GLY A 85 -3.24 2.39 15.77
C GLY A 85 -4.03 2.58 14.47
N ASN A 86 -4.34 3.83 14.11
CA ASN A 86 -4.92 4.17 12.81
C ASN A 86 -3.87 4.08 11.70
N PHE A 87 -4.34 3.95 10.46
CA PHE A 87 -3.47 3.99 9.29
C PHE A 87 -4.06 4.87 8.19
N LEU A 88 -3.16 5.44 7.39
CA LEU A 88 -3.50 6.12 6.15
C LEU A 88 -2.83 5.36 5.01
N GLN A 89 -3.62 4.83 4.09
CA GLN A 89 -3.10 4.25 2.84
C GLN A 89 -3.32 5.25 1.70
N CYS A 90 -2.28 5.47 0.92
CA CYS A 90 -2.26 6.41 -0.20
C CYS A 90 -1.84 5.65 -1.45
N PHE A 91 -2.83 5.25 -2.24
CA PHE A 91 -2.63 4.52 -3.47
C PHE A 91 -2.72 5.45 -4.67
N CYS A 92 -1.73 5.39 -5.55
CA CYS A 92 -1.70 6.06 -6.84
C CYS A 92 -1.66 5.01 -7.95
N PRO A 93 -2.68 4.94 -8.82
CA PRO A 93 -2.71 3.96 -9.90
C PRO A 93 -1.55 4.19 -10.87
N LEU A 94 -1.14 3.11 -11.54
CA LEU A 94 -0.12 3.19 -12.59
C LEU A 94 -0.56 4.07 -13.76
N GLU A 95 -1.87 4.05 -14.08
CA GLU A 95 -2.48 4.88 -15.11
C GLU A 95 -3.44 5.91 -14.50
N GLY A 96 -3.35 7.15 -14.97
CA GLY A 96 -4.19 8.26 -14.51
C GLY A 96 -3.63 8.97 -13.28
N THR A 97 -4.38 9.94 -12.79
CA THR A 97 -3.94 10.83 -11.69
C THR A 97 -4.89 10.82 -10.49
N ALA A 98 -5.95 10.01 -10.54
CA ALA A 98 -6.91 9.88 -9.45
C ALA A 98 -6.44 8.76 -8.50
N GLY A 99 -5.90 9.16 -7.35
CA GLY A 99 -5.50 8.26 -6.28
C GLY A 99 -6.64 7.94 -5.32
N ILE A 100 -6.45 6.87 -4.54
CA ILE A 100 -7.36 6.46 -3.48
C ILE A 100 -6.64 6.55 -2.13
N GLN A 101 -7.21 7.38 -1.26
CA GLN A 101 -6.85 7.46 0.15
C GLN A 101 -7.78 6.52 0.92
N THR A 102 -7.25 5.50 1.59
CA THR A 102 -8.03 4.68 2.52
C THR A 102 -7.68 5.07 3.95
N ASN A 103 -8.68 5.59 4.66
CA ASN A 103 -8.59 5.91 6.08
C ASN A 103 -8.93 4.66 6.88
N TRP A 104 -7.99 4.16 7.68
CA TRP A 104 -8.20 2.99 8.55
C TRP A 104 -8.30 3.45 10.00
N TRP A 105 -9.51 3.45 10.54
CA TRP A 105 -9.79 3.82 11.93
C TRP A 105 -9.88 2.57 12.81
N ASN A 106 -8.93 2.42 13.72
CA ASN A 106 -8.95 1.36 14.73
C ASN A 106 -10.03 1.69 15.77
N ILE A 107 -11.12 0.92 15.75
CA ILE A 107 -12.28 1.19 16.60
C ILE A 107 -12.18 0.50 17.96
N GLU A 108 -11.38 -0.57 18.05
CA GLU A 108 -11.12 -1.28 19.30
C GLU A 108 -10.36 -0.39 20.29
N ARG A 109 -9.38 0.38 19.81
CA ARG A 109 -8.61 1.34 20.61
C ARG A 109 -9.30 2.69 20.80
N ALA A 110 -10.30 2.99 19.98
CA ALA A 110 -11.09 4.22 20.09
C ALA A 110 -12.31 4.07 21.01
N ASP A 111 -12.56 2.87 21.56
CA ASP A 111 -13.66 2.56 22.47
C ASP A 111 -15.03 2.95 21.89
N ILE A 112 -15.22 2.67 20.60
CA ILE A 112 -16.47 2.97 19.88
C ILE A 112 -17.50 1.89 20.20
N THR A 113 -18.72 2.30 20.52
CA THR A 113 -19.83 1.38 20.79
C THR A 113 -20.38 0.74 19.50
N GLU A 114 -21.08 -0.39 19.62
CA GLU A 114 -21.74 -1.06 18.49
C GLU A 114 -22.76 -0.13 17.80
N ALA A 115 -23.56 0.60 18.57
CA ALA A 115 -24.54 1.55 18.04
C ALA A 115 -23.89 2.73 17.27
N GLU A 116 -22.73 3.21 17.72
CA GLU A 116 -21.95 4.21 16.99
C GLU A 116 -21.31 3.63 15.72
N THR A 117 -20.84 2.38 15.79
CA THR A 117 -20.29 1.65 14.65
C THR A 117 -21.34 1.50 13.55
N ASP A 118 -22.56 1.09 13.89
CA ASP A 118 -23.69 0.99 12.95
C ASP A 118 -24.03 2.33 12.29
N ALA A 119 -24.03 3.42 13.08
CA ALA A 119 -24.26 4.76 12.57
C ALA A 119 -23.17 5.20 11.58
N LEU A 120 -21.92 4.81 11.82
CA LEU A 120 -20.79 5.11 10.92
C LEU A 120 -20.85 4.25 9.65
N ILE A 121 -21.26 2.99 9.75
CA ILE A 121 -21.48 2.13 8.57
C ILE A 121 -22.54 2.77 7.66
N PHE A 122 -23.65 3.26 8.22
CA PHE A 122 -24.68 3.96 7.45
C PHE A 122 -24.16 5.24 6.76
N GLN A 123 -23.11 5.86 7.30
CA GLN A 123 -22.46 7.01 6.68
C GLN A 123 -21.49 6.62 5.56
N GLY A 124 -21.26 5.33 5.30
CA GLY A 124 -20.37 4.81 4.27
C GLY A 124 -19.00 4.35 4.77
N TRP A 125 -18.84 4.08 6.07
CA TRP A 125 -17.68 3.33 6.56
C TRP A 125 -17.90 1.83 6.35
N THR A 126 -16.82 1.10 6.07
CA THR A 126 -16.83 -0.36 5.96
C THR A 126 -16.24 -0.95 7.22
N PHE A 127 -16.91 -1.95 7.79
CA PHE A 127 -16.43 -2.68 8.96
C PHE A 127 -15.50 -3.83 8.57
N ILE A 128 -14.39 -3.95 9.29
CA ILE A 128 -13.38 -4.98 9.11
C ILE A 128 -13.12 -5.57 10.49
N ASP A 129 -13.54 -6.82 10.67
CA ASP A 129 -13.38 -7.59 11.91
C ASP A 129 -11.90 -7.87 12.22
N ASN A 130 -11.09 -8.11 11.19
CA ASN A 130 -9.66 -8.36 11.33
C ASN A 130 -8.88 -7.85 10.12
N ALA A 131 -8.06 -6.82 10.34
CA ALA A 131 -7.29 -6.20 9.26
C ALA A 131 -5.94 -6.89 8.94
N SER A 132 -5.65 -8.08 9.50
CA SER A 132 -4.40 -8.80 9.20
C SER A 132 -4.26 -9.22 7.74
N SER A 133 -5.38 -9.48 7.04
CA SER A 133 -5.40 -9.73 5.59
C SER A 133 -4.88 -8.54 4.77
N TRP A 134 -4.89 -7.35 5.36
CA TRP A 134 -4.40 -6.09 4.79
C TRP A 134 -3.00 -5.73 5.30
N ASN A 135 -2.31 -6.67 5.95
CA ASN A 135 -1.01 -6.47 6.58
C ASN A 135 -1.01 -5.32 7.62
N LEU A 136 -2.14 -5.12 8.30
CA LEU A 136 -2.28 -4.22 9.44
C LEU A 136 -2.31 -5.03 10.75
N PHE A 137 -2.45 -4.35 11.89
CA PHE A 137 -2.67 -5.04 13.16
C PHE A 137 -3.94 -5.90 13.08
N PRO A 138 -3.96 -7.09 13.73
CA PRO A 138 -5.08 -8.03 13.72
C PRO A 138 -6.21 -7.56 14.67
N GLU A 139 -6.64 -6.32 14.53
CA GLU A 139 -7.65 -5.65 15.35
C GLU A 139 -8.83 -5.23 14.48
N THR A 140 -9.87 -4.67 15.11
CA THR A 140 -11.09 -4.24 14.42
C THR A 140 -10.97 -2.81 13.88
N TYR A 141 -11.36 -2.61 12.62
CA TYR A 141 -11.29 -1.34 11.93
C TYR A 141 -12.61 -0.93 11.28
N LEU A 142 -12.83 0.39 11.21
CA LEU A 142 -13.67 1.00 10.19
C LEU A 142 -12.77 1.61 9.12
N ALA A 143 -13.06 1.38 7.86
CA ALA A 143 -12.30 1.99 6.77
C ALA A 143 -13.19 2.69 5.74
N ARG A 144 -12.62 3.73 5.12
CA ARG A 144 -13.31 4.54 4.11
C ARG A 144 -12.33 5.06 3.08
N ASN A 145 -12.71 4.92 1.82
CA ASN A 145 -11.98 5.49 0.70
C ASN A 145 -12.40 6.93 0.42
N VAL A 146 -11.44 7.75 0.04
CA VAL A 146 -11.62 9.12 -0.47
C VAL A 146 -10.71 9.28 -1.67
N GLU A 147 -11.18 9.94 -2.73
CA GLU A 147 -10.34 10.24 -3.90
C GLU A 147 -9.39 11.40 -3.60
N PHE A 148 -8.16 11.33 -4.12
CA PHE A 148 -7.19 12.44 -4.09
C PHE A 148 -6.41 12.53 -5.40
N SER A 149 -5.63 13.60 -5.61
CA SER A 149 -4.83 13.76 -6.81
C SER A 149 -3.41 13.25 -6.58
N CYS A 150 -2.95 12.36 -7.46
CA CYS A 150 -1.58 11.86 -7.48
C CYS A 150 -0.59 12.78 -8.21
N ASN A 151 -1.04 13.96 -8.63
CA ASN A 151 -0.11 14.96 -9.16
C ASN A 151 0.67 15.58 -8.00
N GLU A 152 1.99 15.49 -8.07
CA GLU A 152 2.88 16.21 -7.18
C GLU A 152 2.54 17.72 -7.26
N PRO A 153 2.39 18.41 -6.12
CA PRO A 153 2.19 19.85 -6.14
C PRO A 153 3.39 20.52 -6.81
N GLU A 154 3.12 21.31 -7.86
CA GLU A 154 4.15 21.99 -8.64
C GLU A 154 5.05 22.82 -7.70
N PRO A 155 6.40 22.63 -7.72
CA PRO A 155 7.27 23.38 -6.84
C PRO A 155 7.15 24.87 -7.17
N SER A 156 6.96 25.69 -6.13
CA SER A 156 7.00 27.15 -6.26
C SER A 156 8.31 27.56 -6.94
N PRO A 157 8.30 28.41 -7.98
CA PRO A 157 9.47 28.65 -8.81
C PRO A 157 10.63 29.18 -7.97
N THR A 158 11.68 28.38 -7.86
CA THR A 158 12.97 28.86 -7.35
C THR A 158 13.57 29.78 -8.41
N PRO A 159 14.01 31.01 -8.07
CA PRO A 159 14.54 31.94 -9.06
C PRO A 159 15.80 31.36 -9.71
N THR A 160 15.70 31.02 -10.99
CA THR A 160 16.84 30.58 -11.82
C THR A 160 17.76 31.76 -12.08
N VAL A 161 19.04 31.63 -11.73
CA VAL A 161 20.07 32.62 -12.07
C VAL A 161 20.41 32.47 -13.56
N THR A 162 20.13 33.52 -14.33
CA THR A 162 20.45 33.65 -15.75
C THR A 162 21.96 33.77 -15.94
N LEU A 163 22.60 32.78 -16.57
CA LEU A 163 23.99 32.89 -17.01
C LEU A 163 24.07 33.65 -18.34
N THR A 164 25.01 34.60 -18.40
CA THR A 164 25.30 35.51 -19.50
C THR A 164 25.88 34.77 -20.72
N PRO A 165 25.45 35.07 -21.96
CA PRO A 165 25.97 34.40 -23.16
C PRO A 165 27.42 34.83 -23.47
N THR A 166 28.24 33.85 -23.86
CA THR A 166 29.61 34.03 -24.39
C THR A 166 29.54 34.28 -25.91
N PRO A 167 30.33 35.19 -26.49
CA PRO A 167 30.19 35.60 -27.89
C PRO A 167 30.63 34.54 -28.91
N THR A 168 29.89 34.56 -30.02
CA THR A 168 29.99 33.75 -31.25
C THR A 168 31.30 33.98 -32.02
N VAL A 169 31.94 32.91 -32.48
CA VAL A 169 33.01 32.95 -33.49
C VAL A 169 32.45 32.57 -34.87
N THR A 170 32.74 33.41 -35.86
CA THR A 170 32.38 33.29 -37.27
C THR A 170 33.20 32.18 -37.96
N VAL A 171 32.53 31.29 -38.69
CA VAL A 171 33.17 30.29 -39.57
C VAL A 171 32.94 30.61 -41.05
N THR A 172 34.03 30.46 -41.82
CA THR A 172 34.17 30.67 -43.27
C THR A 172 33.54 29.52 -44.08
N PRO A 173 32.93 29.78 -45.26
CA PRO A 173 32.32 28.71 -46.06
C PRO A 173 33.36 27.82 -46.77
N THR A 174 33.13 26.51 -46.72
CA THR A 174 33.90 25.45 -47.41
C THR A 174 33.01 24.85 -48.54
N PRO A 175 33.56 24.49 -49.72
CA PRO A 175 32.77 24.22 -50.93
C PRO A 175 31.90 22.95 -50.89
N THR A 176 30.80 23.05 -51.63
CA THR A 176 29.76 22.04 -51.84
C THR A 176 30.29 20.77 -52.52
N VAL A 177 30.06 19.61 -51.88
CA VAL A 177 30.31 18.29 -52.47
C VAL A 177 28.97 17.67 -52.89
N THR A 178 28.96 17.08 -54.09
CA THR A 178 27.85 16.39 -54.75
C THR A 178 27.29 15.23 -53.91
N PRO A 179 25.96 15.04 -53.81
CA PRO A 179 25.38 13.98 -52.98
C PRO A 179 25.60 12.60 -53.62
N THR A 180 26.42 11.78 -52.97
CA THR A 180 26.45 10.33 -53.12
C THR A 180 25.12 9.74 -52.60
N PRO A 181 24.54 8.70 -53.23
CA PRO A 181 23.32 8.06 -52.73
C PRO A 181 23.51 7.61 -51.28
N GLY A 182 22.68 8.13 -50.37
CA GLY A 182 22.80 7.88 -48.94
C GLY A 182 22.53 6.42 -48.56
N PRO A 183 23.11 5.93 -47.45
CA PRO A 183 22.82 4.60 -46.92
C PRO A 183 21.32 4.44 -46.60
N GLU A 184 20.82 3.20 -46.72
CA GLU A 184 19.44 2.79 -46.46
C GLU A 184 18.88 3.45 -45.17
N PRO A 185 17.61 3.89 -45.14
CA PRO A 185 17.03 4.49 -43.94
C PRO A 185 17.19 3.55 -42.75
N GLU A 186 17.93 4.00 -41.74
CA GLU A 186 18.15 3.28 -40.50
C GLU A 186 16.80 3.04 -39.82
N LYS A 187 16.47 1.77 -39.57
CA LYS A 187 15.21 1.33 -38.97
C LYS A 187 15.27 1.54 -37.45
N PRO A 188 14.11 1.76 -36.78
CA PRO A 188 14.06 1.85 -35.33
C PRO A 188 14.69 0.61 -34.69
N HIS A 189 15.50 0.80 -33.66
CA HIS A 189 16.07 -0.29 -32.90
C HIS A 189 16.28 0.10 -31.45
N CYS A 190 16.34 -0.90 -30.58
CA CYS A 190 16.69 -0.69 -29.19
C CYS A 190 18.21 -0.47 -29.09
N VAL A 191 18.66 0.48 -28.27
CA VAL A 191 20.08 0.82 -28.08
C VAL A 191 20.59 0.56 -26.67
N GLY A 192 19.70 0.26 -25.71
CA GLY A 192 20.12 -0.10 -24.36
C GLY A 192 18.99 -0.60 -23.46
N LEU A 193 19.35 -1.52 -22.57
CA LEU A 193 18.54 -1.89 -21.42
C LEU A 193 19.40 -1.87 -20.15
N SER A 194 19.03 -1.00 -19.21
CA SER A 194 19.64 -0.93 -17.89
C SER A 194 18.68 -1.45 -16.82
N ALA A 195 19.22 -1.91 -15.70
CA ALA A 195 18.45 -2.45 -14.59
C ALA A 195 19.12 -2.17 -13.25
N SER A 196 18.33 -1.95 -12.20
CA SER A 196 18.81 -1.76 -10.83
C SER A 196 17.77 -2.24 -9.79
N PRO A 197 18.14 -3.06 -8.79
CA PRO A 197 19.41 -3.79 -8.69
C PRO A 197 19.52 -4.92 -9.74
N THR A 198 20.74 -5.42 -10.00
CA THR A 198 20.95 -6.58 -10.90
C THR A 198 21.12 -7.90 -10.15
N GLU A 199 21.21 -7.86 -8.82
CA GLU A 199 21.24 -9.05 -7.98
C GLU A 199 20.61 -8.82 -6.61
N GLY A 200 20.19 -9.89 -5.96
CA GLY A 200 19.60 -9.85 -4.62
C GLY A 200 19.01 -11.19 -4.19
N THR A 201 18.27 -11.22 -3.10
CA THR A 201 17.54 -12.44 -2.65
C THR A 201 16.07 -12.38 -3.03
N ALA A 202 15.47 -13.53 -3.30
CA ALA A 202 14.05 -13.63 -3.59
C ALA A 202 13.19 -13.16 -2.39
N SER A 203 12.13 -12.40 -2.60
CA SER A 203 11.76 -11.78 -3.88
C SER A 203 12.53 -10.49 -4.13
N LEU A 204 12.95 -10.29 -5.39
CA LEU A 204 13.73 -9.14 -5.83
C LEU A 204 12.93 -8.29 -6.81
N THR A 205 12.63 -7.04 -6.43
CA THR A 205 12.08 -6.03 -7.34
C THR A 205 13.22 -5.32 -8.06
N VAL A 206 13.10 -5.19 -9.39
CA VAL A 206 14.10 -4.58 -10.27
C VAL A 206 13.42 -3.50 -11.12
N ARG A 207 14.05 -2.33 -11.20
CA ARG A 207 13.65 -1.25 -12.10
C ARG A 207 14.49 -1.32 -13.37
N PHE A 208 13.82 -1.24 -14.52
CA PHE A 208 14.42 -1.25 -15.85
C PHE A 208 14.24 0.11 -16.51
N THR A 209 15.28 0.57 -17.20
CA THR A 209 15.22 1.75 -18.05
C THR A 209 15.77 1.38 -19.42
N GLY A 210 14.93 1.50 -20.43
CA GLY A 210 15.18 1.23 -21.83
C GLY A 210 15.55 2.46 -22.63
N SER A 211 16.21 2.24 -23.78
CA SER A 211 16.46 3.29 -24.76
C SER A 211 16.36 2.73 -26.17
N GLY A 212 15.84 3.54 -27.08
CA GLY A 212 15.75 3.21 -28.50
C GLY A 212 16.10 4.41 -29.38
N PHE A 213 16.46 4.12 -30.62
CA PHE A 213 16.84 5.10 -31.63
C PHE A 213 16.03 4.86 -32.90
N ASP A 214 15.47 5.94 -33.44
CA ASP A 214 14.90 5.98 -34.77
C ASP A 214 15.31 7.30 -35.44
N LYS A 215 15.76 7.20 -36.69
CA LYS A 215 16.15 8.35 -37.50
C LYS A 215 14.94 9.15 -38.00
N ASN A 216 13.78 8.51 -38.12
CA ASN A 216 12.59 9.08 -38.76
C ASN A 216 11.58 9.65 -37.77
N GLY A 217 11.80 9.45 -36.47
CA GLY A 217 10.85 9.85 -35.44
C GLY A 217 11.26 9.40 -34.04
N PRO A 218 10.42 9.67 -33.03
CA PRO A 218 10.60 9.15 -31.69
C PRO A 218 10.16 7.67 -31.59
N ILE A 219 10.73 6.97 -30.61
CA ILE A 219 10.16 5.69 -30.17
C ILE A 219 8.84 5.96 -29.44
N LEU A 220 7.80 5.21 -29.79
CA LEU A 220 6.44 5.41 -29.27
C LEU A 220 6.06 4.38 -28.19
N GLU A 221 6.56 3.16 -28.29
CA GLU A 221 6.23 2.08 -27.36
C GLU A 221 7.45 1.16 -27.10
N TYR A 222 7.44 0.57 -25.91
CA TYR A 222 8.47 -0.31 -25.37
C TYR A 222 7.84 -1.65 -24.95
N GLU A 223 8.45 -2.77 -25.32
CA GLU A 223 8.07 -4.14 -24.94
C GLU A 223 9.21 -4.74 -24.12
N PHE A 224 9.02 -4.84 -22.80
CA PHE A 224 9.94 -5.51 -21.89
C PHE A 224 9.56 -6.98 -21.79
N ASP A 225 10.53 -7.89 -21.93
CA ASP A 225 10.40 -9.31 -21.62
C ASP A 225 11.34 -9.61 -20.46
N PHE A 226 10.81 -9.93 -19.28
CA PHE A 226 11.61 -10.06 -18.06
C PHE A 226 12.37 -11.40 -17.95
N GLY A 227 12.09 -12.33 -18.86
CA GLY A 227 12.83 -13.59 -18.98
C GLY A 227 12.62 -14.58 -17.84
N ASP A 228 11.57 -14.42 -17.04
CA ASP A 228 11.14 -15.37 -16.02
C ASP A 228 9.74 -15.94 -16.31
N SER A 229 9.41 -17.08 -15.69
CA SER A 229 8.03 -17.51 -15.54
C SER A 229 7.43 -16.72 -14.37
N SER A 230 7.17 -15.45 -14.62
CA SER A 230 6.73 -14.44 -13.65
C SER A 230 5.44 -14.89 -12.95
N GLY A 231 5.55 -15.44 -11.74
CA GLY A 231 4.46 -16.12 -11.03
C GLY A 231 3.04 -15.61 -11.33
N PHE A 232 2.69 -14.41 -10.83
CA PHE A 232 1.39 -13.74 -11.08
C PHE A 232 1.51 -12.45 -11.92
N GLN A 233 2.71 -12.08 -12.37
CA GLN A 233 2.94 -10.90 -13.24
C GLN A 233 3.05 -11.33 -14.70
N PRO A 234 2.75 -10.46 -15.68
CA PRO A 234 3.01 -10.75 -17.09
C PRO A 234 4.52 -10.74 -17.38
N GLN A 235 5.02 -11.79 -18.04
CA GLN A 235 6.43 -11.87 -18.46
C GLN A 235 6.77 -10.80 -19.50
N ILE A 236 5.80 -10.49 -20.38
CA ILE A 236 5.93 -9.48 -21.42
C ILE A 236 5.06 -8.27 -21.04
N TRP A 237 5.68 -7.10 -20.92
CA TRP A 237 5.03 -5.84 -20.57
C TRP A 237 5.19 -4.81 -21.69
N LYS A 238 4.09 -4.15 -22.07
CA LYS A 238 4.05 -3.14 -23.14
C LYS A 238 3.54 -1.82 -22.61
N GLN A 239 4.23 -0.74 -22.94
CA GLN A 239 3.87 0.61 -22.48
C GLN A 239 4.51 1.68 -23.38
N LYS A 240 4.21 2.95 -23.13
CA LYS A 240 4.78 4.08 -23.89
C LYS A 240 6.05 4.61 -23.24
N GLU A 241 6.20 4.40 -21.95
CA GLU A 241 7.30 4.87 -21.13
C GLU A 241 8.51 3.95 -21.25
N ALA A 242 9.70 4.54 -21.22
CA ALA A 242 10.96 3.81 -21.31
C ALA A 242 11.34 3.10 -20.00
N GLU A 243 10.48 3.08 -18.98
CA GLU A 243 10.81 2.57 -17.65
C GLU A 243 9.78 1.57 -17.14
N ALA A 244 10.21 0.40 -16.69
CA ALA A 244 9.33 -0.66 -16.17
C ALA A 244 9.85 -1.21 -14.84
N GLY A 245 8.95 -1.61 -13.95
CA GLY A 245 9.28 -2.40 -12.76
C GLY A 245 8.91 -3.87 -12.96
N HIS A 246 9.71 -4.78 -12.41
CA HIS A 246 9.38 -6.21 -12.36
C HIS A 246 9.83 -6.87 -11.07
N ARG A 247 9.08 -7.85 -10.58
CA ARG A 247 9.39 -8.56 -9.34
C ARG A 247 9.66 -10.04 -9.59
N TYR A 248 10.92 -10.42 -9.48
CA TYR A 248 11.33 -11.82 -9.58
C TYR A 248 11.00 -12.56 -8.27
N GLU A 249 10.03 -13.47 -8.33
CA GLU A 249 9.52 -14.19 -7.15
C GLU A 249 10.43 -15.35 -6.73
N TYR A 250 11.04 -16.02 -7.70
CA TYR A 250 11.82 -17.23 -7.47
C TYR A 250 13.32 -16.95 -7.64
N ALA A 251 14.13 -17.71 -6.89
CA ALA A 251 15.57 -17.70 -7.11
C ALA A 251 15.90 -18.26 -8.50
N GLY A 252 16.83 -17.62 -9.19
CA GLY A 252 17.17 -17.94 -10.58
C GLY A 252 18.10 -16.91 -11.20
N THR A 253 18.54 -17.20 -12.42
CA THR A 253 19.23 -16.23 -13.29
C THR A 253 18.35 -15.97 -14.49
N PHE A 254 17.93 -14.73 -14.66
CA PHE A 254 16.97 -14.31 -15.68
C PHE A 254 17.62 -13.35 -16.67
N VAL A 255 17.15 -13.37 -17.92
CA VAL A 255 17.63 -12.47 -18.98
C VAL A 255 16.48 -11.61 -19.44
N ALA A 256 16.40 -10.40 -18.90
CA ALA A 256 15.46 -9.39 -19.37
C ALA A 256 15.88 -8.88 -20.74
N SER A 257 14.92 -8.56 -21.61
CA SER A 257 15.17 -7.99 -22.93
C SER A 257 14.15 -6.92 -23.31
N LEU A 258 14.52 -6.04 -24.24
CA LEU A 258 13.71 -4.92 -24.67
C LEU A 258 13.53 -4.90 -26.20
N LYS A 259 12.29 -4.67 -26.64
CA LYS A 259 11.97 -4.25 -28.01
C LYS A 259 11.31 -2.88 -28.01
N VAL A 260 11.47 -2.16 -29.11
CA VAL A 260 10.90 -0.82 -29.32
C VAL A 260 10.05 -0.78 -30.58
N LYS A 261 9.11 0.15 -30.62
CA LYS A 261 8.23 0.38 -31.78
C LYS A 261 8.03 1.88 -31.99
N ASP A 262 8.17 2.30 -33.24
CA ASP A 262 8.00 3.68 -33.71
C ASP A 262 6.66 3.84 -34.45
N GLN A 263 6.49 4.95 -35.19
CA GLN A 263 5.35 5.19 -36.09
C GLN A 263 5.18 4.14 -37.19
N GLY A 264 6.23 3.39 -37.55
CA GLY A 264 6.19 2.29 -38.50
C GLY A 264 5.49 1.04 -37.96
N GLY A 265 5.17 1.01 -36.67
CA GLY A 265 4.27 0.02 -36.06
C GLY A 265 4.85 -1.39 -35.91
N THR A 266 6.13 -1.59 -36.22
CA THR A 266 6.80 -2.90 -36.10
C THR A 266 7.73 -2.94 -34.90
N TRP A 267 7.60 -3.97 -34.06
CA TRP A 267 8.53 -4.21 -32.95
C TRP A 267 9.92 -4.64 -33.45
N ARG A 268 10.96 -4.02 -32.90
CA ARG A 268 12.36 -4.29 -33.23
C ARG A 268 13.17 -4.49 -31.96
N ASP A 269 14.01 -5.51 -31.93
CA ASP A 269 14.96 -5.73 -30.86
C ASP A 269 16.25 -4.92 -31.09
N GLY A 270 17.15 -4.94 -30.12
CA GLY A 270 18.47 -4.27 -30.18
C GLY A 270 19.65 -5.24 -30.02
N GLY A 271 19.44 -6.53 -30.25
CA GLY A 271 20.49 -7.54 -30.02
C GLY A 271 20.93 -7.63 -28.55
N GLY A 272 22.26 -7.64 -28.31
CA GLY A 272 22.86 -7.89 -26.99
C GLY A 272 22.76 -6.71 -26.02
N ASP A 273 22.84 -5.48 -26.52
CA ASP A 273 22.84 -4.25 -25.69
C ASP A 273 21.47 -4.00 -25.03
N CYS A 274 20.43 -4.64 -25.57
CA CYS A 274 19.07 -4.62 -25.05
C CYS A 274 18.71 -5.86 -24.25
N ARG A 275 19.71 -6.53 -23.67
CA ARG A 275 19.55 -7.65 -22.74
C ARG A 275 20.26 -7.36 -21.43
N LYS A 276 19.63 -7.75 -20.32
CA LYS A 276 20.23 -7.61 -18.99
C LYS A 276 20.02 -8.85 -18.15
N THR A 277 21.10 -9.34 -17.55
CA THR A 277 21.07 -10.48 -16.63
C THR A 277 20.75 -10.03 -15.22
N ILE A 278 19.80 -10.70 -14.58
CA ILE A 278 19.38 -10.50 -13.19
C ILE A 278 19.62 -11.78 -12.40
N VAL A 279 20.27 -11.68 -11.23
CA VAL A 279 20.61 -12.83 -10.38
C VAL A 279 19.85 -12.78 -9.05
N VAL A 280 18.91 -13.70 -8.89
CA VAL A 280 18.07 -13.80 -7.68
C VAL A 280 18.47 -15.02 -6.88
N ARG A 281 18.94 -14.80 -5.65
CA ARG A 281 19.41 -15.85 -4.73
C ARG A 281 18.27 -16.31 -3.82
N GLY A 282 18.31 -17.55 -3.34
CA GLY A 282 17.35 -18.03 -2.34
C GLY A 282 17.51 -17.30 -0.99
N ARG A 283 16.43 -17.17 -0.22
CA ARG A 283 16.52 -16.67 1.16
C ARG A 283 17.34 -17.66 2.00
N PRO A 284 18.32 -17.19 2.81
CA PRO A 284 19.01 -18.06 3.76
C PRO A 284 17.99 -18.68 4.71
N GLN A 285 17.93 -20.02 4.74
CA GLN A 285 17.12 -20.72 5.73
C GLN A 285 17.93 -20.74 7.04
N VAL A 286 17.41 -20.10 8.08
CA VAL A 286 17.96 -20.30 9.43
C VAL A 286 17.57 -21.71 9.83
N LEU A 287 18.54 -22.62 9.84
CA LEU A 287 18.38 -23.93 10.47
C LEU A 287 18.06 -23.66 11.94
N THR A 288 16.85 -24.00 12.34
CA THR A 288 16.23 -23.72 13.63
C THR A 288 17.22 -23.87 14.78
N ALA A 289 17.47 -22.78 15.51
CA ALA A 289 18.00 -22.88 16.86
C ALA A 289 16.93 -23.62 17.68
N SER A 290 17.22 -24.86 18.07
CA SER A 290 16.36 -25.64 18.96
C SER A 290 16.21 -24.87 20.27
N THR A 291 15.04 -24.29 20.52
CA THR A 291 14.68 -23.72 21.82
C THR A 291 14.79 -24.85 22.86
N PRO A 292 15.72 -24.81 23.84
CA PRO A 292 15.76 -25.84 24.87
C PRO A 292 14.45 -25.78 25.66
N SER A 293 13.72 -26.90 25.72
CA SER A 293 12.36 -26.97 26.25
C SER A 293 12.23 -26.87 27.77
N GLN A 294 13.25 -26.40 28.49
CA GLN A 294 13.14 -26.24 29.94
C GLN A 294 14.21 -25.30 30.48
N LEU A 295 13.78 -24.26 31.21
CA LEU A 295 14.65 -23.65 32.21
C LEU A 295 14.92 -24.69 33.31
N PRO A 296 16.16 -24.86 33.78
CA PRO A 296 16.41 -25.66 34.98
C PRO A 296 15.59 -25.07 36.12
N ALA A 297 14.82 -25.91 36.81
CA ALA A 297 14.07 -25.52 37.99
C ALA A 297 15.03 -24.86 38.99
N ALA A 298 14.87 -23.54 39.17
CA ALA A 298 15.63 -22.81 40.15
C ALA A 298 15.15 -23.23 41.55
N GLY A 299 16.01 -24.00 42.24
CA GLY A 299 16.29 -23.80 43.65
C GLY A 299 15.19 -24.17 44.64
N THR A 300 15.31 -25.39 45.14
CA THR A 300 14.91 -25.90 46.45
C THR A 300 14.94 -24.84 47.58
N GLY A 301 13.95 -24.92 48.47
CA GLY A 301 13.71 -23.97 49.56
C GLY A 301 14.92 -23.65 50.42
N VAL A 302 15.14 -22.35 50.64
CA VAL A 302 16.14 -21.83 51.58
C VAL A 302 15.48 -21.61 52.93
N ILE A 303 15.94 -22.39 53.91
CA ILE A 303 15.68 -22.25 55.33
C ILE A 303 16.07 -20.83 55.77
N SER A 304 15.16 -20.16 56.47
CA SER A 304 15.36 -18.87 57.10
C SER A 304 16.54 -18.92 58.08
N LEU A 305 17.69 -18.36 57.70
CA LEU A 305 18.75 -17.99 58.62
C LEU A 305 19.06 -16.51 58.44
N LEU A 306 18.83 -15.77 59.52
CA LEU A 306 19.15 -14.36 59.70
C LEU A 306 20.63 -14.09 59.41
N GLY A 307 20.92 -13.09 58.57
CA GLY A 307 22.17 -12.35 58.62
C GLY A 307 22.97 -12.23 57.31
N ILE A 308 23.13 -10.97 56.89
CA ILE A 308 24.20 -10.39 56.05
C ILE A 308 23.98 -10.40 54.52
N VAL A 309 23.68 -9.20 54.02
CA VAL A 309 23.77 -8.70 52.62
C VAL A 309 25.11 -7.91 52.51
N PRO A 310 25.79 -7.70 51.34
CA PRO A 310 25.45 -8.02 49.95
C PRO A 310 26.60 -8.67 49.13
N VAL A 311 26.36 -9.83 48.51
CA VAL A 311 27.16 -10.28 47.34
C VAL A 311 26.72 -9.56 46.04
N GLY A 312 25.50 -9.00 46.02
CA GLY A 312 24.93 -8.33 44.85
C GLY A 312 25.64 -7.06 44.40
N TYR A 313 26.31 -6.33 45.31
CA TYR A 313 27.06 -5.12 44.95
C TYR A 313 28.31 -5.43 44.12
N TYR A 314 28.93 -6.60 44.34
CA TYR A 314 30.18 -6.96 43.67
C TYR A 314 29.98 -7.34 42.20
N ILE A 315 28.81 -7.91 41.86
CA ILE A 315 28.47 -8.29 40.48
C ILE A 315 28.08 -7.06 39.65
N TYR A 316 27.36 -6.09 40.24
CA TYR A 316 26.95 -4.85 39.55
C TYR A 316 28.15 -4.01 39.08
N LYS A 317 29.25 -3.99 39.83
CA LYS A 317 30.43 -3.18 39.47
C LYS A 317 31.33 -3.80 38.39
N ARG A 318 31.18 -5.10 38.09
CA ARG A 318 32.05 -5.81 37.13
C ARG A 318 31.54 -5.77 35.68
N PHE A 319 30.29 -5.38 35.46
CA PHE A 319 29.63 -5.44 34.13
C PHE A 319 29.12 -4.10 33.60
N ARG A 320 29.61 -2.98 34.13
CA ARG A 320 29.36 -1.68 33.48
C ARG A 320 30.36 -1.51 32.33
N LEU A 321 29.91 -1.82 31.12
CA LEU A 321 30.59 -1.50 29.87
C LEU A 321 30.69 0.03 29.75
N GLU A 322 31.88 0.53 29.45
CA GLU A 322 32.11 1.89 28.91
C GLU A 322 31.55 2.00 27.50
#